data_AF-A0A7K4HDA9-F1
#
_entry.id   AF-A0A7K4HDA9-F1
#
_cell.length_a   1.000
_cell.length_b   1.000
_cell.length_c   1.000
_cell.angle_alpha   90.00
_cell.angle_beta   90.00
_cell.angle_gamma   90.00
#
_symmetry.space_group_name_H-M   'P 1'
#
loop_
_entity.id
_entity.type
_entity.pdbx_description
1 polymer ?
#
loop_
_entity_poly.entity_id
_entity_poly.type
_entity_poly.pdbx_seq_one_letter_code
_entity_poly.pdbx_strand_id
1 'polypeptide(L)' 'MRIYKKNESMFILGTSSLLVAILLGRFGGQNALANFLEGLFTGLSLVMNLSFLIRFGKERRMNDKQSQN' A
#
# COMPACT_ATOMS: atom_id res chain seq x y z
N MET A 1 8.58 3.30 19.97
CA MET A 1 8.81 4.00 18.69
C MET A 1 9.39 3.12 17.55
N ARG A 2 9.14 1.78 17.51
CA ARG A 2 9.55 0.91 16.39
C ARG A 2 8.41 0.51 15.44
N ILE A 3 7.16 0.56 15.90
CA ILE A 3 6.00 0.06 15.15
C ILE A 3 5.59 1.05 14.04
N TYR A 4 5.66 2.35 14.31
CA TYR A 4 5.42 3.40 13.31
C TYR A 4 6.31 3.26 12.07
N LYS A 5 7.62 3.03 12.25
CA LYS A 5 8.56 2.77 11.14
C LYS A 5 8.21 1.55 10.29
N LYS A 6 7.54 0.54 10.87
CA LYS A 6 7.17 -0.70 10.16
C LYS A 6 5.89 -0.54 9.34
N ASN A 7 4.95 0.28 9.81
CA ASN A 7 3.72 0.57 9.07
C ASN A 7 4.04 1.57 7.93
N GLU A 8 4.94 2.51 8.17
CA GLU A 8 5.41 3.49 7.18
C GLU A 8 6.08 2.83 5.96
N SER A 9 6.90 1.79 6.17
CA SER A 9 7.50 1.05 5.06
C SER A 9 6.49 0.26 4.22
N MET A 10 5.42 -0.28 4.83
CA MET A 10 4.31 -0.91 4.07
C MET A 10 3.56 0.10 3.21
N PHE A 11 3.34 1.31 3.73
CA PHE A 11 2.70 2.38 2.99
C PHE A 11 3.56 2.86 1.81
N ILE A 12 4.86 3.06 2.04
CA ILE A 12 5.83 3.46 1.01
C ILE A 12 5.94 2.38 -0.08
N LEU A 13 6.00 1.11 0.30
CA LEU A 13 6.01 -0.01 -0.65
C LEU A 13 4.72 -0.03 -1.51
N GLY A 14 3.55 0.11 -0.88
CA GLY A 14 2.28 0.18 -1.60
C GLY A 14 2.21 1.34 -2.59
N THR A 15 2.60 2.55 -2.17
CA THR A 15 2.61 3.73 -3.05
C THR A 15 3.68 3.65 -4.15
N SER A 16 4.86 3.11 -3.86
CA SER A 16 5.89 2.88 -4.88
C SER A 16 5.43 1.87 -5.95
N SER A 17 4.73 0.82 -5.54
CA SER A 17 4.12 -0.15 -6.46
C SER A 17 3.09 0.52 -7.37
N LEU A 18 2.28 1.44 -6.82
CA LEU A 18 1.33 2.22 -7.63
C LEU A 18 2.04 3.12 -8.64
N LEU A 19 3.12 3.79 -8.23
CA LEU A 19 3.93 4.63 -9.11
C LEU A 19 4.49 3.83 -10.29
N VAL A 20 5.01 2.63 -10.02
CA VAL A 20 5.50 1.72 -11.08
C VAL A 20 4.36 1.29 -12.00
N ALA A 21 3.18 0.97 -11.48
CA ALA A 21 2.02 0.63 -12.30
C ALA A 21 1.62 1.79 -13.23
N ILE A 22 1.55 3.02 -12.71
CA ILE A 22 1.22 4.20 -13.51
C ILE A 22 2.26 4.44 -14.60
N LEU A 23 3.56 4.27 -14.28
CA LEU A 23 4.63 4.42 -15.26
C LEU A 23 4.54 3.33 -16.34
N LEU A 24 4.19 2.10 -15.98
CA LEU A 24 3.98 1.02 -16.95
C LEU A 24 2.78 1.29 -17.87
N GLY A 25 1.65 1.76 -17.33
CA GLY A 25 0.49 2.11 -18.16
C GLY A 25 0.74 3.34 -19.05
N ARG A 26 1.60 4.27 -18.61
CA ARG A 26 1.94 5.49 -19.37
C ARG A 26 3.01 5.27 -20.44
N PHE A 27 4.05 4.47 -20.14
CA PHE A 27 5.26 4.34 -20.95
C PHE A 27 5.55 2.92 -21.45
N GLY A 28 4.90 1.88 -20.91
CA GLY A 28 5.18 0.47 -21.23
C GLY A 28 4.73 0.00 -22.61
N GLY A 29 3.98 0.83 -23.34
CA GLY A 29 3.36 0.47 -24.61
C GLY A 29 2.23 -0.56 -24.45
N GLN A 30 1.42 -0.78 -25.49
CA GLN A 30 0.29 -1.73 -25.45
C GLN A 30 0.73 -3.19 -25.61
N ASN A 31 1.82 -3.57 -24.94
CA ASN A 31 2.34 -4.93 -25.00
C ASN A 31 1.70 -5.76 -23.87
N ALA A 32 1.37 -7.02 -24.16
CA ALA A 32 0.70 -7.91 -23.19
C ALA A 32 1.47 -8.03 -21.85
N LEU A 33 2.80 -8.00 -21.90
CA LEU A 33 3.65 -8.02 -20.70
C LEU A 33 3.51 -6.75 -19.85
N ALA A 34 3.45 -5.58 -20.49
CA ALA A 34 3.29 -4.30 -19.79
C ALA A 34 1.93 -4.22 -19.09
N ASN A 35 0.85 -4.61 -19.79
CA ASN A 35 -0.50 -4.67 -19.22
C ASN A 35 -0.60 -5.65 -18.04
N PHE A 36 0.08 -6.81 -18.12
CA PHE A 36 0.13 -7.77 -17.02
C PHE A 36 0.86 -7.19 -15.80
N LEU A 37 2.02 -6.58 -16.00
CA LEU A 37 2.80 -5.98 -14.91
C LEU A 37 2.07 -4.80 -14.29
N GLU A 38 1.44 -3.94 -15.08
CA GLU A 38 0.59 -2.84 -14.59
C GLU A 38 -0.52 -3.36 -13.67
N GLY A 39 -1.26 -4.39 -14.12
CA GLY A 39 -2.31 -5.02 -13.31
C GLY A 39 -1.76 -5.64 -12.02
N LEU A 40 -0.63 -6.34 -12.09
CA LEU A 40 0.03 -6.95 -10.94
C LEU A 40 0.44 -5.90 -9.89
N PHE A 41 1.13 -4.84 -10.31
CA PHE A 41 1.59 -3.78 -9.41
C PHE A 41 0.45 -2.95 -8.84
N THR A 42 -0.64 -2.77 -9.61
CA THR A 42 -1.87 -2.14 -9.12
C THR A 42 -2.52 -2.98 -8.04
N GLY A 43 -2.66 -4.30 -8.25
CA GLY A 43 -3.19 -5.22 -7.27
C GLY A 43 -2.36 -5.28 -5.98
N LEU A 44 -1.03 -5.37 -6.11
CA LEU A 44 -0.11 -5.35 -4.96
C LEU A 44 -0.23 -4.05 -4.15
N SER A 45 -0.29 -2.90 -4.83
CA SER A 45 -0.51 -1.61 -4.19
C SER A 45 -1.81 -1.58 -3.39
N LEU A 46 -2.92 -2.05 -3.98
CA LEU A 46 -4.22 -2.07 -3.34
C LEU A 46 -4.18 -2.92 -2.05
N VAL A 47 -3.63 -4.13 -2.12
CA VAL A 47 -3.55 -5.05 -0.97
C VAL A 47 -2.68 -4.47 0.14
N MET A 48 -1.53 -3.89 -0.19
CA MET A 48 -0.64 -3.28 0.81
C MET A 48 -1.27 -2.06 1.48
N ASN A 49 -1.87 -1.15 0.71
CA ASN A 49 -2.53 0.03 1.25
C ASN A 49 -3.75 -0.33 2.10
N LEU A 50 -4.56 -1.30 1.68
CA LEU A 50 -5.71 -1.76 2.45
C LEU A 50 -5.27 -2.44 3.75
N SER A 51 -4.23 -3.28 3.70
CA SER A 51 -3.67 -3.93 4.89
C SER A 51 -3.12 -2.90 5.88
N PHE A 52 -2.46 -1.86 5.38
CA PHE A 52 -2.00 -0.74 6.19
C PHE A 52 -3.18 0.00 6.84
N LEU A 53 -4.23 0.31 6.08
CA LEU A 53 -5.42 1.01 6.58
C LEU A 53 -6.13 0.22 7.68
N ILE A 54 -6.30 -1.10 7.50
CA ILE A 54 -6.90 -1.99 8.50
C ILE A 54 -6.07 -2.00 9.79
N ARG A 55 -4.75 -2.11 9.67
CA ARG A 55 -3.85 -2.07 10.84
C ARG A 55 -3.91 -0.73 11.56
N PHE A 56 -3.86 0.37 10.81
CA PHE A 56 -3.94 1.72 11.36
C PHE A 56 -5.27 1.96 12.09
N GLY A 57 -6.39 1.53 11.50
CA GLY A 57 -7.71 1.62 12.14
C GLY A 57 -7.82 0.78 13.41
N LYS A 58 -7.21 -0.42 13.43
CA LYS A 58 -7.17 -1.28 14.62
C LYS A 58 -6.32 -0.67 15.74
N GLU A 59 -5.18 -0.06 15.41
CA GLU A 59 -4.30 0.62 16.36
C GLU A 59 -4.99 1.82 17.02
N ARG A 60 -5.69 2.67 16.24
CA ARG A 60 -6.46 3.80 16.80
C ARG A 60 -7.51 3.34 17.82
N ARG A 61 -8.31 2.34 17.48
CA ARG A 61 -9.36 1.83 18.39
C ARG A 61 -8.81 1.25 19.70
N MET A 62 -7.57 0.75 19.72
CA MET A 62 -6.94 0.29 20.95
C MET A 62 -6.41 1.44 21.80
N ASN A 63 -5.86 2.48 21.16
CA ASN A 63 -5.37 3.67 21.85
C ASN A 63 -6.52 4.48 22.49
N ASP A 64 -7.68 4.55 21.83
CA ASP A 64 -8.88 5.21 22.34
C ASP A 64 -9.43 4.50 23.60
N LYS A 65 -9.35 3.16 23.65
CA LYS A 65 -9.74 2.38 24.83
C LYS A 65 -8.77 2.51 26.00
N GLN A 66 -7.49 2.75 25.71
CA GLN A 66 -6.46 2.93 26.74
C GLN A 66 -6.51 4.32 27.39
N SER A 67 -7.08 5.32 26.70
CA SER A 67 -7.23 6.69 27.22
C SER A 67 -8.50 6.88 28.07
N GLN A 68 -9.36 5.85 28.16
CA GLN A 68 -10.60 5.88 28.96
C GLN A 68 -10.50 5.11 30.29
N ASN A 69 -9.36 4.51 30.60
CA ASN A 69 -9.03 3.87 31.89
C ASN A 69 -7.89 4.63 32.57
#